data_AF-A0A6L6QQC3-F1
#
_entry.id   AF-A0A6L6QQC3-F1
#
_cell.length_a   1.000
_cell.length_b   1.000
_cell.length_c   1.000
_cell.angle_alpha   90.00
_cell.angle_beta   90.00
_cell.angle_gamma   90.00
#
_symmetry.space_group_name_H-M   'P 1'
#
loop_
_entity.id
_entity.type
_entity.pdbx_description
1 polymer ?
#
loop_
_entity_poly.entity_id
_entity_poly.type
_entity_poly.pdbx_seq_one_letter_code
_entity_poly.pdbx_strand_id
1 'polypeptide(L)' 'MTALSAVRRFIRDERGVTAIEYGLIASVIAVAVATALTPVKGALETVFDAVKTALQG' A
#
# COMPACT_ATOMS: atom_id res chain seq x y z
N MET A 1 3.74 28.62 -25.98
CA MET A 1 3.58 28.59 -24.50
C MET A 1 4.86 29.13 -23.89
N THR A 2 4.80 30.27 -23.20
CA THR A 2 5.99 30.87 -22.57
C THR A 2 6.29 30.19 -21.24
N ALA A 3 7.57 30.02 -20.90
CA ALA A 3 8.01 29.35 -19.67
C ALA A 3 7.39 29.96 -18.40
N LEU A 4 7.17 31.27 -18.39
CA LEU A 4 6.53 31.99 -17.29
C LEU A 4 5.08 31.55 -17.06
N SER A 5 4.33 31.21 -18.11
CA SER A 5 2.97 30.68 -18.01
C SER A 5 2.95 29.26 -17.45
N ALA A 6 3.95 28.43 -17.76
CA ALA A 6 4.08 27.08 -17.21
C ALA A 6 4.37 27.11 -15.70
N VAL A 7 5.27 27.99 -15.26
CA VAL A 7 5.61 28.17 -13.83
C VAL A 7 4.40 28.69 -13.04
N ARG A 8 3.65 29.67 -13.56
CA ARG A 8 2.40 30.14 -12.92
C ARG A 8 1.34 29.05 -12.81
N ARG A 9 1.25 28.16 -13.79
CA ARG A 9 0.29 27.05 -13.77
C ARG A 9 0.68 25.96 -12.78
N PHE A 10 1.98 25.69 -12.62
CA PHE A 10 2.51 24.75 -11.62
C PHE A 10 2.30 25.25 -10.19
N ILE A 11 2.55 26.54 -9.91
CA ILE A 11 2.33 27.14 -8.58
C ILE A 11 0.85 27.11 -8.17
N ARG A 12 -0.06 27.14 -9.14
CA ARG A 12 -1.52 27.09 -8.92
C ARG A 12 -2.08 25.66 -8.98
N ASP A 13 -1.23 24.64 -9.09
CA ASP A 13 -1.65 23.24 -9.17
C ASP A 13 -1.74 22.63 -7.77
N GLU A 14 -2.96 22.52 -7.24
CA GLU A 14 -3.23 21.90 -5.93
C GLU A 14 -3.31 20.36 -6.01
N ARG A 15 -3.12 19.78 -7.20
CA ARG A 15 -3.07 18.31 -7.36
C ARG A 15 -1.91 17.67 -6.59
N GLY A 16 -0.84 18.43 -6.33
CA GLY A 16 0.27 17.97 -5.47
C GLY A 16 -0.09 17.90 -3.99
N VAL A 17 -0.92 18.83 -3.51
CA VAL A 17 -1.41 18.86 -2.11
C VAL A 17 -2.41 17.74 -1.87
N THR A 18 -3.34 17.54 -2.81
CA THR A 18 -4.31 16.42 -2.75
C THR A 18 -3.62 15.04 -2.82
N ALA A 19 -2.49 14.91 -3.53
CA ALA A 19 -1.71 13.67 -3.53
C ALA A 19 -1.13 13.31 -2.14
N ILE A 20 -0.82 14.30 -1.30
CA ILE A 20 -0.34 14.07 0.07
C ILE A 20 -1.49 13.59 0.97
N GLU A 21 -2.69 14.13 0.81
CA GLU A 21 -3.87 13.73 1.58
C GLU A 21 -4.30 12.29 1.27
N TYR A 22 -4.42 11.96 -0.03
CA TYR A 22 -4.70 10.59 -0.45
C TYR A 22 -3.53 9.65 -0.16
N GLY A 23 -2.29 10.14 -0.18
CA GLY A 23 -1.11 9.38 0.22
C GLY A 23 -1.13 8.98 1.70
N LEU A 24 -1.53 9.90 2.58
CA LEU A 24 -1.67 9.62 4.02
C LEU A 24 -2.78 8.58 4.27
N ILE A 25 -3.96 8.74 3.67
CA ILE A 25 -5.05 7.77 3.79
C ILE A 25 -4.64 6.40 3.25
N ALA A 26 -4.00 6.36 2.07
CA ALA A 26 -3.51 5.13 1.45
C ALA A 26 -2.49 4.41 2.35
N SER A 27 -1.57 5.14 2.99
CA SER A 27 -0.60 4.56 3.92
C SER A 27 -1.23 3.93 5.15
N VAL A 28 -2.26 4.56 5.74
CA VAL A 28 -2.99 4.02 6.88
C VAL A 28 -3.73 2.74 6.49
N ILE A 29 -4.40 2.74 5.32
CA ILE A 29 -5.08 1.57 4.80
C ILE A 29 -4.08 0.43 4.53
N ALA A 30 -2.92 0.73 3.94
CA ALA A 30 -1.89 -0.26 3.65
C ALA A 30 -1.37 -0.93 4.93
N VAL A 31 -1.11 -0.15 5.98
CA VAL A 31 -0.69 -0.69 7.29
C VAL A 31 -1.80 -1.56 7.89
N ALA A 32 -3.05 -1.11 7.86
CA ALA A 32 -4.18 -1.87 8.38
C ALA A 32 -4.35 -3.22 7.67
N VAL A 33 -4.24 -3.23 6.34
CA VAL A 33 -4.28 -4.46 5.53
C VAL A 33 -3.11 -5.38 5.86
N ALA A 34 -1.89 -4.85 5.96
CA ALA A 34 -0.72 -5.64 6.32
C ALA A 34 -0.87 -6.31 7.70
N THR A 35 -1.39 -5.59 8.69
CA THR A 35 -1.68 -6.14 10.01
C THR A 35 -2.77 -7.21 9.95
N ALA A 36 -3.86 -6.95 9.22
CA ALA A 36 -4.97 -7.90 9.07
C ALA A 36 -4.58 -9.21 8.36
N LEU A 37 -3.59 -9.17 7.46
CA LEU A 37 -3.09 -10.36 6.75
C LEU A 37 -2.12 -11.23 7.57
N THR A 38 -1.60 -10.73 8.70
CA THR A 38 -0.68 -11.49 9.57
C THR A 38 -1.28 -12.82 10.08
N PRO A 39 -2.51 -12.88 10.63
CA PRO A 39 -3.12 -14.14 11.04
C PRO A 39 -3.40 -15.09 9.86
N VAL A 40 -3.75 -14.55 8.68
CA VAL A 40 -3.98 -15.35 7.46
C VAL A 40 -2.68 -16.04 7.03
N LYS A 41 -1.55 -15.33 7.08
CA LYS A 41 -0.22 -15.91 6.85
C LYS A 41 0.05 -17.09 7.79
N GLY A 42 -0.14 -16.90 9.10
CA GLY A 42 0.12 -17.96 10.08
C GLY A 42 -0.78 -19.19 9.90
N ALA A 43 -2.06 -18.98 9.55
CA ALA A 43 -2.97 -20.07 9.23
C ALA A 43 -2.51 -20.85 7.97
N LEU A 44 -2.06 -20.14 6.94
CA LEU A 44 -1.56 -20.76 5.72
C LEU A 44 -0.27 -21.55 5.95
N GLU A 45 0.67 -21.00 6.74
CA GLU A 45 1.89 -21.70 7.16
C GLU A 45 1.54 -22.99 7.91
N THR A 46 0.59 -22.92 8.85
CA THR A 46 0.12 -24.10 9.61
C THR A 46 -0.42 -25.19 8.70
N VAL A 47 -1.21 -24.83 7.69
CA VAL A 47 -1.77 -25.79 6.73
C VAL A 47 -0.66 -26.43 5.89
N PHE A 48 0.28 -25.64 5.38
CA PHE A 48 1.39 -26.18 4.59
C PHE A 48 2.34 -27.04 5.42
N ASP A 49 2.59 -26.69 6.68
CA ASP A 49 3.38 -27.52 7.59
C ASP A 49 2.68 -28.86 7.87
N ALA A 50 1.36 -28.87 8.07
CA ALA A 50 0.61 -30.11 8.22
C ALA A 50 0.72 -31.02 6.98
N VAL A 51 0.63 -30.44 5.77
CA VAL A 51 0.84 -31.18 4.51
C VAL A 51 2.27 -31.71 4.42
N LYS A 52 3.27 -30.88 4.73
CA LYS A 52 4.68 -31.28 4.73
C LYS A 52 4.92 -32.45 5.68
N THR A 53 4.39 -32.40 6.90
CA THR A 53 4.50 -33.49 7.88
C THR A 53 3.84 -34.77 7.36
N ALA A 54 2.66 -34.67 6.73
CA ALA A 54 1.98 -35.83 6.17
C ALA A 54 2.75 -36.49 5.00
N LEU A 55 3.51 -35.70 4.23
CA LEU A 55 4.34 -36.19 3.12
C LEU A 55 5.70 -36.74 3.55
N GLN A 56 6.12 -36.49 4.80
CA GLN A 56 7.38 -36.98 5.38
C GLN A 56 7.25 -38.38 6.03
N GLY A 57 6.06 -39.00 5.93
CA GLY A 57 5.83 -40.39 6.33
C GLY A 57 6.72 -41.39 5.59
#